data_AF-A0A2Z6SAI9-F1
#
_entry.id   AF-A0A2Z6SAI9-F1
#
_cell.length_a   1.000
_cell.length_b   1.000
_cell.length_c   1.000
_cell.angle_alpha   90.00
_cell.angle_beta   90.00
_cell.angle_gamma   90.00
#
_symmetry.space_group_name_H-M   'P 1'
#
loop_
_entity.id
_entity.type
_entity.pdbx_description
1 polymer ?
#
loop_
_entity_poly.entity_id
_entity_poly.type
_entity_poly.pdbx_seq_one_letter_code
_entity_poly.pdbx_strand_id
1 'polypeptide(L)'
;MIKDNYGKFHNVANTLVEDEIAFTYIWILQCLMKATNNITPKVFWTDSELGLINAATHVFSTTPHFYCLFHIWQNITKYLKIKLGTKFHSFSKAFYLCRNTLSIELFE
;
A
#
# COMPACT_ATOMS: atom_id res chain seq x y z
N MET A 1 3.49 8.68 -2.47
CA MET A 1 4.95 8.74 -2.25
C MET A 1 5.63 7.70 -3.11
N ILE A 2 6.84 7.95 -3.59
CA ILE A 2 7.68 6.95 -4.28
C ILE A 2 9.01 6.77 -3.54
N LYS A 3 9.63 5.61 -3.67
CA LYS A 3 11.01 5.36 -3.24
C LYS A 3 11.90 5.38 -4.48
N ASP A 4 12.90 6.26 -4.49
CA ASP A 4 13.88 6.32 -5.58
C ASP A 4 14.92 5.19 -5.49
N ASN A 5 15.82 5.14 -6.47
CA ASN A 5 16.92 4.16 -6.53
C ASN A 5 18.01 4.39 -5.47
N TYR A 6 18.02 5.54 -4.78
CA TYR A 6 18.89 5.82 -3.63
C TYR A 6 18.21 5.46 -2.29
N GLY A 7 16.98 4.96 -2.35
CA GLY A 7 16.20 4.57 -1.20
C GLY A 7 15.52 5.71 -0.45
N LYS A 8 15.49 6.92 -1.03
CA LYS A 8 14.83 8.09 -0.46
C LYS A 8 13.36 8.14 -0.89
N PHE A 9 12.50 8.54 0.03
CA PHE A 9 11.08 8.74 -0.24
C PHE A 9 10.79 10.16 -0.68
N HIS A 10 9.95 10.30 -1.71
CA HIS A 10 9.52 11.59 -2.26
C HIS A 10 8.00 11.64 -2.38
N ASN A 11 7.41 12.78 -2.06
CA ASN A 11 6.06 13.08 -2.51
C ASN A 11 6.13 13.58 -3.95
N VAL A 12 5.40 12.92 -4.85
CA VAL A 12 5.38 13.23 -6.29
C VAL A 12 4.11 13.95 -6.73
N ALA A 13 3.03 13.81 -5.98
CA ALA A 13 1.74 14.38 -6.31
C ALA A 13 0.84 14.37 -5.08
N ASN A 14 -0.01 15.39 -5.01
CA ASN A 14 -1.14 15.49 -4.11
C ASN A 14 -2.38 15.81 -4.94
N THR A 15 -3.51 15.24 -4.55
CA THR A 15 -4.80 15.47 -5.19
C THR A 15 -5.85 15.65 -4.10
N LEU A 16 -6.83 16.49 -4.39
CA LEU A 16 -8.04 16.63 -3.59
C LEU A 16 -9.20 16.15 -4.45
N VAL A 17 -9.95 15.18 -3.93
CA VAL A 17 -11.08 14.56 -4.62
C VAL A 17 -12.30 14.60 -3.73
N GLU A 18 -13.47 14.69 -4.36
CA GLU A 18 -14.76 14.67 -3.66
C GLU A 18 -15.29 13.25 -3.44
N ASP A 19 -14.80 12.29 -4.21
CA ASP A 19 -15.23 10.89 -4.20
C ASP A 19 -14.05 9.92 -4.19
N GLU A 20 -14.34 8.67 -3.83
CA GLU A 20 -13.38 7.56 -3.81
C GLU A 20 -13.78 6.51 -4.88
N ILE A 21 -14.13 6.96 -6.09
CA ILE A 21 -14.51 6.03 -7.18
C ILE A 21 -13.36 5.77 -8.15
N ALA A 22 -13.36 4.59 -8.77
CA ALA A 22 -12.31 4.16 -9.68
C ALA A 22 -12.10 5.13 -10.86
N PHE A 23 -13.17 5.75 -11.38
CA PHE A 23 -13.06 6.70 -12.49
C PHE A 23 -12.18 7.92 -12.15
N THR A 24 -12.41 8.52 -10.98
CA THR A 24 -11.65 9.65 -10.47
C THR A 24 -10.18 9.29 -10.28
N TYR A 25 -9.91 8.12 -9.71
CA TYR A 25 -8.53 7.64 -9.55
C TYR A 25 -7.85 7.29 -10.88
N ILE A 26 -8.56 6.72 -11.86
CA ILE A 26 -8.01 6.48 -13.21
C ILE A 26 -7.53 7.80 -13.80
N TRP A 27 -8.35 8.84 -13.72
CA TRP A 27 -7.99 10.17 -14.22
C TRP A 27 -6.74 10.72 -13.49
N ILE A 28 -6.68 10.61 -12.16
CA ILE A 28 -5.50 11.04 -11.37
C ILE A 28 -4.25 10.29 -11.80
N LEU A 29 -4.32 8.96 -11.90
CA LEU A 29 -3.16 8.12 -12.24
C LEU A 29 -2.70 8.38 -13.69
N GLN A 30 -3.61 8.66 -14.62
CA GLN A 30 -3.27 9.10 -15.97
C GLN A 30 -2.58 10.47 -15.99
N CYS A 31 -3.05 11.42 -15.17
CA CYS A 31 -2.37 12.71 -14.99
C CYS A 31 -0.96 12.54 -14.43
N LEU A 32 -0.79 11.66 -13.43
CA LEU A 32 0.52 11.31 -12.88
C LEU A 32 1.43 10.73 -13.96
N MET A 33 0.94 9.78 -14.76
CA MET A 33 1.72 9.19 -15.86
C MET A 33 2.17 10.23 -16.88
N LYS A 34 1.30 11.16 -17.27
CA LYS A 34 1.68 12.25 -18.18
C LYS A 34 2.77 13.14 -17.57
N ALA A 35 2.64 13.47 -16.29
CA ALA A 35 3.61 14.31 -15.58
C ALA A 35 4.97 13.61 -15.36
N THR A 36 5.01 12.27 -15.33
CA THR A 36 6.23 11.47 -15.14
C THR A 36 6.76 10.87 -16.45
N ASN A 37 6.39 11.41 -17.62
CA ASN A 37 6.80 10.89 -18.93
C ASN A 37 6.50 9.39 -19.11
N ASN A 38 5.34 8.96 -18.62
CA ASN A 38 4.83 7.59 -18.63
C ASN A 38 5.75 6.58 -17.91
N ILE A 39 6.46 7.01 -16.86
CA ILE A 39 7.19 6.09 -16.00
C ILE A 39 6.21 5.30 -15.15
N THR A 40 6.10 3.99 -15.43
CA THR A 40 5.30 3.04 -14.65
C THR A 40 6.05 2.62 -13.38
N PRO A 41 5.41 2.63 -12.20
CA PRO A 41 6.02 2.12 -10.98
C PRO A 41 6.34 0.62 -11.08
N LYS A 42 7.42 0.16 -10.43
CA LYS A 42 7.71 -1.29 -10.36
C LYS A 42 6.75 -2.04 -9.46
N VAL A 43 6.21 -1.36 -8.45
CA VAL A 43 5.30 -1.92 -7.44
C VAL A 43 4.36 -0.81 -6.98
N PHE A 44 3.09 -1.13 -6.74
CA PHE A 44 2.08 -0.18 -6.25
C PHE A 44 1.58 -0.58 -4.85
N TRP A 45 1.51 0.36 -3.91
CA TRP A 45 1.11 0.12 -2.52
C TRP A 45 -0.06 1.01 -2.15
N THR A 46 -1.16 0.44 -1.64
CA THR A 46 -2.35 1.21 -1.19
C THR A 46 -2.98 0.67 0.08
N ASP A 47 -3.87 1.44 0.70
CA ASP A 47 -4.56 1.17 1.97
C ASP A 47 -5.86 0.35 1.86
N SER A 48 -5.91 -0.58 0.90
CA SER A 48 -7.05 -1.46 0.62
C SER A 48 -8.31 -0.74 0.11
N GLU A 49 -8.19 0.51 -0.33
CA GLU A 49 -9.27 1.26 -0.97
C GLU A 49 -9.55 0.69 -2.37
N LEU A 50 -10.81 0.28 -2.61
CA LEU A 50 -11.21 -0.51 -3.78
C LEU A 50 -11.20 0.29 -5.09
N GLY A 51 -11.62 1.55 -5.06
CA GLY A 51 -11.61 2.45 -6.21
C GLY A 51 -10.20 2.61 -6.79
N LEU A 52 -9.22 2.87 -5.92
CA LEU A 52 -7.82 3.06 -6.26
C LEU A 52 -7.15 1.75 -6.67
N ILE A 53 -7.51 0.63 -6.04
CA ILE A 53 -7.05 -0.70 -6.50
C ILE A 53 -7.52 -0.95 -7.93
N ASN A 54 -8.81 -0.74 -8.21
CA ASN A 54 -9.38 -0.95 -9.54
C ASN A 54 -8.79 0.02 -10.58
N ALA A 55 -8.54 1.27 -10.19
CA ALA A 55 -7.86 2.24 -11.04
C ALA A 55 -6.41 1.84 -11.32
N ALA A 56 -5.68 1.37 -10.31
CA ALA A 56 -4.31 0.93 -10.45
C ALA A 56 -4.20 -0.32 -11.33
N THR A 57 -5.11 -1.29 -11.23
CA THR A 57 -5.12 -2.46 -12.14
C THR A 57 -5.44 -2.07 -13.58
N HIS A 58 -6.22 -1.00 -13.78
CA HIS A 58 -6.50 -0.46 -15.10
C HIS A 58 -5.30 0.31 -15.70
N VAL A 59 -4.70 1.23 -14.94
CA VAL A 59 -3.61 2.12 -15.44
C VAL A 59 -2.24 1.44 -15.40
N PHE A 60 -2.00 0.58 -14.42
CA PHE A 60 -0.74 -0.14 -14.19
C PHE A 60 -0.93 -1.66 -14.30
N SER A 61 -1.50 -2.13 -15.41
CA SER A 61 -1.92 -3.53 -15.60
C SER A 61 -0.85 -4.59 -15.38
N THR A 62 0.43 -4.26 -15.53
CA THR A 62 1.57 -5.18 -15.30
C THR A 62 2.27 -4.95 -13.96
N THR A 63 1.82 -3.97 -13.16
CA THR A 63 2.47 -3.62 -11.89
C THR A 63 1.85 -4.43 -10.76
N PRO A 64 2.65 -5.20 -9.99
CA PRO A 64 2.13 -5.90 -8.84
C PRO A 64 1.65 -4.92 -7.77
N HIS A 65 0.47 -5.20 -7.23
CA HIS A 65 -0.17 -4.43 -6.17
C HIS A 65 0.03 -5.11 -4.81
N PHE A 66 0.34 -4.32 -3.78
CA PHE A 66 0.47 -4.77 -2.40
C PHE A 66 -0.29 -3.85 -1.44
N TYR A 67 -0.76 -4.42 -0.33
CA TYR A 67 -1.35 -3.61 0.73
C TYR A 67 -0.27 -2.89 1.53
N CYS A 68 -0.56 -1.65 1.90
CA CYS A 68 0.32 -0.81 2.67
C CYS A 68 0.47 -1.34 4.09
N LEU A 69 1.65 -1.89 4.41
CA LEU A 69 1.95 -2.43 5.74
C LEU A 69 1.76 -1.41 6.86
N PHE A 70 2.05 -0.13 6.59
CA PHE A 70 1.85 0.93 7.57
C PHE A 70 0.38 1.02 8.00
N HIS A 71 -0.55 1.04 7.05
CA HIS A 71 -1.99 1.09 7.35
C HIS A 71 -2.48 -0.21 7.98
N ILE A 72 -1.98 -1.38 7.54
CA ILE A 72 -2.25 -2.66 8.20
C ILE A 72 -1.83 -2.60 9.69
N TRP A 73 -0.63 -2.12 9.97
CA TRP A 73 -0.10 -2.02 11.33
C TRP A 73 -0.88 -1.01 12.19
N GLN A 74 -1.29 0.12 11.60
CA GLN A 74 -2.18 1.08 12.26
C GLN A 74 -3.51 0.44 12.63
N ASN A 75 -4.13 -0.31 11.71
CA ASN A 75 -5.39 -1.02 11.97
C ASN A 75 -5.23 -2.09 13.05
N ILE A 76 -4.17 -2.91 12.99
CA ILE A 76 -3.82 -3.87 14.03
C ILE A 76 -3.71 -3.17 15.40
N THR A 77 -2.97 -2.07 15.47
CA THR A 77 -2.76 -1.35 16.73
C THR A 77 -4.06 -0.74 17.24
N LYS A 78 -4.89 -0.17 16.35
CA LYS A 78 -6.15 0.47 16.72
C LYS A 78 -7.19 -0.53 17.22
N TYR A 79 -7.34 -1.67 16.54
CA TYR A 79 -8.46 -2.59 16.78
C TYR A 79 -8.09 -3.84 17.57
N LEU A 80 -6.83 -4.30 17.52
CA LEU A 80 -6.40 -5.54 18.17
C LEU A 80 -5.64 -5.28 19.48
N LYS A 81 -5.00 -4.13 19.67
CA LYS A 81 -4.23 -3.86 20.90
C LYS A 81 -5.06 -4.00 22.17
N ILE A 82 -6.24 -3.39 22.20
CA ILE A 82 -7.15 -3.46 23.35
C ILE A 82 -7.68 -4.89 23.52
N LYS A 83 -8.09 -5.54 22.43
CA LYS A 83 -8.67 -6.90 22.46
C LYS A 83 -7.67 -7.96 22.92
N LEU A 84 -6.40 -7.82 22.53
CA LEU A 84 -5.34 -8.77 22.86
C LEU A 84 -4.71 -8.48 24.24
N GLY A 85 -4.80 -7.24 24.73
CA GLY A 85 -4.26 -6.85 26.03
C GLY A 85 -2.78 -7.23 26.17
N THR A 86 -2.46 -8.03 27.18
CA THR A 86 -1.09 -8.51 27.46
C THR A 86 -0.51 -9.37 26.32
N LYS A 87 -1.36 -10.01 25.51
CA LYS A 87 -0.94 -10.83 24.35
C LYS A 87 -0.55 -9.99 23.14
N PHE A 88 -0.79 -8.68 23.15
CA PHE A 88 -0.46 -7.83 21.99
C PHE A 88 1.03 -7.83 21.67
N HIS A 89 1.90 -7.91 22.68
CA HIS A 89 3.35 -7.93 22.46
C HIS A 89 3.82 -9.20 21.74
N SER A 90 3.36 -10.37 22.19
CA SER A 90 3.70 -11.65 21.54
C SER A 90 3.12 -11.73 20.13
N PHE A 91 1.88 -11.27 19.94
CA PHE A 91 1.27 -11.14 18.62
C PHE A 91 2.10 -10.23 17.70
N SER A 92 2.52 -9.06 18.19
CA SER A 92 3.32 -8.10 17.43
C SER A 92 4.63 -8.74 16.96
N LYS A 93 5.30 -9.47 17.85
CA LYS A 93 6.54 -10.19 17.52
C LYS A 93 6.29 -11.25 16.44
N ALA A 94 5.25 -12.05 16.59
CA ALA A 94 4.88 -13.06 15.60
C ALA A 94 4.57 -12.43 14.24
N PHE A 95 3.80 -11.34 14.22
CA PHE A 95 3.45 -10.59 13.00
C PHE A 95 4.70 -10.09 12.27
N TYR A 96 5.67 -9.49 12.97
CA TYR A 96 6.90 -9.00 12.33
C TYR A 96 7.83 -10.12 11.87
N LEU A 97 7.89 -11.25 12.59
CA LEU A 97 8.63 -12.44 12.14
C LEU A 97 8.04 -12.98 10.84
N CYS A 98 6.72 -13.16 10.82
CA CYS A 98 5.92 -13.55 9.67
C CYS A 98 6.12 -12.60 8.48
N ARG A 99 6.05 -11.28 8.69
CA ARG A 99 6.24 -10.28 7.62
C ARG A 99 7.66 -10.27 7.03
N ASN A 100 8.67 -10.62 7.81
CA ASN A 100 10.08 -10.60 7.38
C ASN A 100 10.56 -11.96 6.85
N THR A 101 9.75 -13.02 6.93
CA THR A 101 10.14 -14.33 6.41
C THR A 101 10.19 -14.33 4.89
N LEU A 102 11.14 -15.06 4.32
CA LEU A 102 11.31 -15.23 2.88
C LEU A 102 10.75 -16.57 2.36
N SER A 103 10.38 -17.48 3.27
CA SER A 103 9.80 -18.79 2.93
C SER A 103 8.38 -18.89 3.48
N ILE A 104 7.48 -19.35 2.61
CA ILE A 104 6.10 -19.70 2.94
C ILE A 104 6.03 -20.95 3.81
N GLU A 105 7.04 -21.84 3.76
CA GLU A 105 7.04 -23.07 4.57
C GLU A 105 7.25 -22.79 6.08
N LEU A 106 7.74 -21.60 6.44
CA LEU A 106 7.87 -21.14 7.83
C LEU A 106 6.57 -20.57 8.42
N PHE A 107 5.50 -20.52 7.64
CA PHE A 107 4.21 -19.94 8.02
C PHE A 107 3.20 -20.96 8.54
N GLU A 108 3.37 -22.25 8.21
CA GLU A 108 2.53 -23.38 8.65
C GLU A 108 3.13 -24.07 9.89
#